data_AF-A0A2M9JD44-F1
#
_entry.id   AF-A0A2M9JD44-F1
#
_cell.length_a   1.000
_cell.length_b   1.000
_cell.length_c   1.000
_cell.angle_alpha   90.00
_cell.angle_beta   90.00
_cell.angle_gamma   90.00
#
_symmetry.space_group_name_H-M   'P 1'
#
loop_
_entity.id
_entity.type
_entity.pdbx_description
1 polymer ?
#
loop_
_entity_poly.entity_id
_entity_poly.type
_entity_poly.pdbx_seq_one_letter_code
_entity_poly.pdbx_strand_id
1 'polypeptide(L)'
;MGVMRRMCAGDRALGRPGRGARAAALPHPPEPRPRARAKILGTIIRRAVRPAHITVRPDSPARWRTMSTPTPTPTSTPDPLDRARLCAELRRMGVREGSALIVHASLSAFGPVLGGADTVVGALLDCLSPAGTLVVPTFTPEVSDPHPRAAEPTSDKVAAARDGIPLFHDALPTSMGAVPTAVLAHPDRLRSSHPQASVAAVGPAARSVTGRQPLAYALGTGSPFEALHDLDADILLLGVGHNRNSFLHHAESRVPHHRRKLRRFPHLTDGQRVWVEARDVGDDNGTHFPRVGQEFAATGQVRTHTIGRAECRLMNSRALTRFATRLLGELLAP
;
A
#
# COMPACT_ATOMS: atom_id res chain seq x y z
N MET A 1 17.36 34.41 53.24
CA MET A 1 18.65 35.13 53.16
C MET A 1 19.40 34.61 51.94
N GLY A 2 19.70 35.47 50.96
CA GLY A 2 20.38 35.08 49.71
C GLY A 2 19.91 35.92 48.53
N VAL A 3 20.52 37.09 48.38
CA VAL A 3 20.14 38.23 47.52
C VAL A 3 20.25 37.97 46.00
N MET A 4 19.17 38.30 45.28
CA MET A 4 19.07 39.02 43.99
C MET A 4 20.34 39.25 43.13
N ARG A 5 20.24 38.99 41.82
CA ARG A 5 20.65 39.94 40.76
C ARG A 5 19.86 39.73 39.46
N ARG A 6 19.10 40.77 39.09
CA ARG A 6 18.55 41.02 37.74
C ARG A 6 19.57 41.82 36.92
N MET A 7 19.67 41.55 35.62
CA MET A 7 20.06 42.49 34.55
C MET A 7 19.32 42.01 33.29
N CYS A 8 18.21 42.64 32.91
CA CYS A 8 18.06 43.82 32.05
C CYS A 8 18.31 43.56 30.57
N ALA A 9 17.25 43.84 29.80
CA ALA A 9 17.13 43.80 28.36
C ALA A 9 17.94 44.93 27.68
N GLY A 10 18.37 44.68 26.44
CA GLY A 10 18.92 45.66 25.52
C GLY A 10 18.23 45.51 24.17
N ASP A 11 17.62 46.61 23.74
CA ASP A 11 16.72 46.75 22.60
C ASP A 11 17.51 47.27 21.37
N ARG A 12 17.10 46.81 20.17
CA ARG A 12 17.24 47.43 18.83
C ARG A 12 18.63 47.74 18.22
N ALA A 13 18.86 47.21 17.01
CA ALA A 13 19.18 48.03 15.84
C ALA A 13 18.94 47.27 14.53
N LEU A 14 18.04 47.82 13.70
CA LEU A 14 17.76 47.46 12.31
C LEU A 14 18.92 47.91 11.41
N GLY A 15 19.60 46.97 10.75
CA GLY A 15 20.54 47.22 9.66
C GLY A 15 19.92 46.92 8.30
N ARG A 16 19.83 47.93 7.43
CA ARG A 16 19.39 47.84 6.02
C ARG A 16 20.38 47.06 5.14
N PRO A 17 19.92 46.49 4.01
CA PRO A 17 20.68 45.48 3.24
C PRO A 17 21.74 46.11 2.31
N GLY A 18 22.94 45.53 2.33
CA GLY A 18 24.01 45.82 1.39
C GLY A 18 23.73 45.23 0.01
N ARG A 19 23.99 46.04 -1.02
CA ARG A 19 23.87 45.72 -2.45
C ARG A 19 24.98 44.75 -2.90
N GLY A 20 24.62 43.84 -3.81
CA GLY A 20 25.46 43.47 -4.94
C GLY A 20 26.39 42.28 -4.77
N ALA A 21 25.87 41.08 -5.03
CA ALA A 21 26.67 39.98 -5.56
C ALA A 21 25.95 39.43 -6.80
N ARG A 22 26.55 39.66 -7.97
CA ARG A 22 26.12 39.11 -9.25
C ARG A 22 26.22 37.60 -9.20
N ALA A 23 25.12 36.91 -9.48
CA ALA A 23 25.09 35.47 -9.71
C ALA A 23 25.94 35.14 -10.95
N ALA A 24 27.05 34.43 -10.75
CA ALA A 24 27.79 33.82 -11.84
C ALA A 24 27.04 32.54 -12.26
N ALA A 25 26.59 32.50 -13.51
CA ALA A 25 25.92 31.36 -14.10
C ALA A 25 26.90 30.16 -14.17
N LEU A 26 26.50 29.03 -13.60
CA LEU A 26 27.20 27.75 -13.74
C LEU A 26 26.95 27.19 -15.16
N PRO A 27 27.97 26.64 -15.85
CA PRO A 27 27.79 26.08 -17.18
C PRO A 27 26.98 24.78 -17.15
N HIS A 28 26.08 24.65 -18.12
CA HIS A 28 25.23 23.47 -18.34
C HIS A 28 26.06 22.20 -18.62
N PRO A 29 25.65 21.02 -18.12
CA PRO A 29 26.27 19.75 -18.49
C PRO A 29 25.96 19.36 -19.94
N PRO A 30 26.89 18.69 -20.65
CA PRO A 30 26.69 18.31 -22.05
C PRO A 30 25.62 17.22 -22.22
N GLU A 31 24.81 17.35 -23.27
CA GLU A 31 23.75 16.40 -23.63
C GLU A 31 24.28 14.99 -23.96
N PRO A 32 23.57 13.92 -23.57
CA PRO A 32 23.95 12.55 -23.92
C PRO A 32 23.63 12.23 -25.39
N ARG A 33 24.64 11.74 -26.11
CA ARG A 33 24.53 11.29 -27.52
C ARG A 33 23.57 10.10 -27.68
N PRO A 34 22.80 10.02 -28.79
CA PRO A 34 21.82 8.96 -29.01
C PRO A 34 22.47 7.59 -29.25
N ARG A 35 22.00 6.57 -28.52
CA ARG A 35 22.39 5.16 -28.72
C ARG A 35 21.69 4.57 -29.96
N ALA A 36 22.49 3.93 -30.82
CA ALA A 36 22.03 3.24 -32.02
C ALA A 36 21.11 2.04 -31.68
N ARG A 37 19.97 1.95 -32.38
CA ARG A 37 19.03 0.82 -32.34
C ARG A 37 19.55 -0.32 -33.22
N ALA A 38 19.82 -1.49 -32.64
CA ALA A 38 20.04 -2.72 -33.39
C ALA A 38 18.68 -3.36 -33.72
N LYS A 39 18.37 -3.52 -35.02
CA LYS A 39 17.25 -4.32 -35.53
C LYS A 39 17.67 -5.79 -35.56
N ILE A 40 16.88 -6.68 -34.94
CA ILE A 40 16.97 -8.12 -35.17
C ILE A 40 15.72 -8.52 -35.96
N LEU A 41 15.95 -8.92 -37.21
CA LEU A 41 14.96 -9.43 -38.16
C LEU A 41 14.82 -10.95 -37.96
N GLY A 42 13.58 -11.44 -37.97
CA GLY A 42 13.25 -12.83 -37.66
C GLY A 42 13.46 -13.81 -38.81
N THR A 43 13.41 -15.10 -38.46
CA THR A 43 13.27 -16.21 -39.40
C THR A 43 12.24 -17.19 -38.85
N ILE A 44 11.07 -17.26 -39.47
CA ILE A 44 10.04 -18.27 -39.23
C ILE A 44 10.24 -19.38 -40.27
N ILE A 45 10.58 -20.58 -39.81
CA ILE A 45 10.70 -21.77 -40.65
C ILE A 45 9.31 -22.41 -40.76
N ARG A 46 8.69 -22.35 -41.95
CA ARG A 46 7.48 -23.11 -42.30
C ARG A 46 7.87 -24.52 -42.72
N ARG A 47 7.37 -25.54 -42.03
CA ARG A 47 7.56 -26.95 -42.37
C ARG A 47 6.35 -27.42 -43.18
N ALA A 48 6.58 -27.84 -44.43
CA ALA A 48 5.56 -28.42 -45.31
C ALA A 48 5.31 -29.89 -44.94
N VAL A 49 4.05 -30.29 -44.86
CA VAL A 49 3.62 -31.69 -44.71
C VAL A 49 2.86 -32.10 -45.97
N ARG A 50 3.26 -33.24 -46.56
CA ARG A 50 2.68 -33.82 -47.79
C ARG A 50 1.36 -34.54 -47.49
N PRO A 51 0.41 -34.60 -48.43
CA PRO A 51 -0.85 -35.31 -48.23
C PRO A 51 -0.68 -36.82 -48.43
N ALA A 52 -1.30 -37.62 -47.56
CA ALA A 52 -1.44 -39.06 -47.75
C ALA A 52 -2.88 -39.38 -48.19
N HIS A 53 -2.99 -40.13 -49.28
CA HIS A 53 -4.23 -40.65 -49.83
C HIS A 53 -4.89 -41.64 -48.87
N ILE A 54 -6.19 -41.46 -48.62
CA ILE A 54 -7.04 -42.43 -47.91
C ILE A 54 -8.03 -43.01 -48.93
N THR A 55 -7.93 -44.32 -49.13
CA THR A 55 -8.79 -45.14 -49.98
C THR A 55 -10.08 -45.47 -49.25
N VAL A 56 -11.24 -45.21 -49.87
CA VAL A 56 -12.56 -45.55 -49.33
C VAL A 56 -12.98 -46.94 -49.83
N ARG A 57 -13.38 -47.83 -48.91
CA ARG A 57 -14.16 -49.05 -49.21
C ARG A 57 -15.62 -48.80 -48.81
N PRO A 58 -16.62 -49.17 -49.63
CA PRO A 58 -18.01 -49.16 -49.21
C PRO A 58 -18.38 -50.50 -48.57
N ASP A 59 -19.17 -50.47 -47.48
CA ASP A 59 -20.45 -51.20 -47.38
C ASP A 59 -21.07 -51.16 -45.96
N SER A 60 -22.35 -50.73 -45.93
CA SER A 60 -23.45 -51.14 -45.00
C SER A 60 -23.56 -50.48 -43.59
N PRO A 61 -24.76 -50.47 -42.95
CA PRO A 61 -25.78 -49.42 -43.07
C PRO A 61 -26.15 -48.71 -41.74
N ALA A 62 -27.02 -47.70 -41.87
CA ALA A 62 -27.49 -46.70 -40.90
C ALA A 62 -27.73 -47.12 -39.43
N ARG A 63 -27.27 -46.25 -38.51
CA ARG A 63 -27.87 -46.02 -37.18
C ARG A 63 -27.95 -44.52 -36.94
N TRP A 64 -29.16 -43.95 -37.01
CA TRP A 64 -29.40 -42.58 -36.56
C TRP A 64 -29.32 -42.57 -35.03
N ARG A 65 -28.23 -42.00 -34.48
CA ARG A 65 -28.22 -41.54 -33.09
C ARG A 65 -28.94 -40.21 -33.06
N THR A 66 -29.99 -40.09 -32.26
CA THR A 66 -30.52 -38.81 -31.82
C THR A 66 -29.36 -38.01 -31.21
N MET A 67 -28.95 -36.95 -31.90
CA MET A 67 -28.04 -35.97 -31.32
C MET A 67 -28.83 -35.20 -30.27
N SER A 68 -28.65 -35.55 -29.00
CA SER A 68 -28.97 -34.64 -27.91
C SER A 68 -28.18 -33.36 -28.15
N THR A 69 -28.87 -32.25 -28.37
CA THR A 69 -28.26 -30.92 -28.41
C THR A 69 -27.50 -30.71 -27.11
N PRO A 70 -26.19 -30.40 -27.13
CA PRO A 70 -25.51 -30.00 -25.93
C PRO A 70 -26.15 -28.70 -25.43
N THR A 71 -26.69 -28.73 -24.22
CA THR A 71 -27.13 -27.53 -23.51
C THR A 71 -25.94 -26.56 -23.49
N PRO A 72 -26.10 -25.31 -23.96
CA PRO A 72 -25.01 -24.35 -23.92
C PRO A 72 -24.65 -24.10 -22.45
N THR A 73 -23.48 -24.57 -22.05
CA THR A 73 -22.83 -24.12 -20.81
C THR A 73 -22.70 -22.61 -20.91
N PRO A 74 -23.13 -21.81 -19.91
CA PRO A 74 -22.95 -20.36 -19.97
C PRO A 74 -21.45 -20.03 -19.95
N THR A 75 -20.90 -19.82 -21.14
CA THR A 75 -19.52 -19.35 -21.37
C THR A 75 -19.45 -17.83 -21.34
N SER A 76 -20.28 -17.14 -20.56
CA SER A 76 -20.10 -15.69 -20.41
C SER A 76 -18.93 -15.45 -19.46
N THR A 77 -17.85 -14.93 -20.02
CA THR A 77 -16.83 -14.30 -19.18
C THR A 77 -17.56 -13.15 -18.49
N PRO A 78 -17.61 -13.07 -17.15
CA PRO A 78 -18.36 -12.02 -16.47
C PRO A 78 -17.89 -10.66 -16.99
N ASP A 79 -18.86 -9.78 -17.30
CA ASP A 79 -18.57 -8.47 -17.85
C ASP A 79 -17.52 -7.75 -17.00
N PRO A 80 -16.58 -7.02 -17.64
CA PRO A 80 -15.58 -6.24 -16.94
C PRO A 80 -16.20 -5.37 -15.85
N LEU A 81 -15.53 -5.26 -14.70
CA LEU A 81 -15.99 -4.39 -13.64
C LEU A 81 -15.76 -2.93 -14.00
N ASP A 82 -16.82 -2.14 -14.02
CA ASP A 82 -16.77 -0.68 -14.16
C ASP A 82 -16.96 0.03 -12.80
N ARG A 83 -16.84 1.36 -12.80
CA ARG A 83 -16.91 2.20 -11.59
C ARG A 83 -18.27 2.08 -10.89
N ALA A 84 -19.36 2.12 -11.64
CA ALA A 84 -20.72 2.10 -11.10
C ALA A 84 -21.04 0.76 -10.44
N ARG A 85 -20.70 -0.35 -11.11
CA ARG A 85 -20.84 -1.70 -10.57
C ARG A 85 -19.96 -1.90 -9.35
N LEU A 86 -18.69 -1.49 -9.38
CA LEU A 86 -17.80 -1.56 -8.23
C LEU A 86 -18.39 -0.83 -7.01
N CYS A 87 -18.88 0.40 -7.17
CA CYS A 87 -19.47 1.10 -6.04
C CYS A 87 -20.77 0.46 -5.55
N ALA A 88 -21.62 -0.06 -6.45
CA ALA A 88 -22.81 -0.81 -6.04
C ALA A 88 -22.45 -2.05 -5.20
N GLU A 89 -21.43 -2.83 -5.59
CA GLU A 89 -20.97 -3.98 -4.81
C GLU A 89 -20.34 -3.59 -3.47
N LEU A 90 -19.55 -2.51 -3.44
CA LEU A 90 -18.96 -1.97 -2.21
C LEU A 90 -20.03 -1.50 -1.21
N ARG A 91 -21.09 -0.84 -1.69
CA ARG A 91 -22.25 -0.46 -0.87
C ARG A 91 -23.00 -1.67 -0.34
N ARG A 92 -23.24 -2.71 -1.17
CA ARG A 92 -23.87 -3.97 -0.72
C ARG A 92 -23.05 -4.67 0.36
N MET A 93 -21.72 -4.63 0.23
CA MET A 93 -20.81 -5.16 1.23
C MET A 93 -20.86 -4.36 2.55
N GLY A 94 -21.31 -3.11 2.50
CA GLY A 94 -21.56 -2.27 3.66
C GLY A 94 -20.57 -1.12 3.85
N VAL A 95 -19.84 -0.71 2.80
CA VAL A 95 -19.09 0.55 2.80
C VAL A 95 -20.09 1.69 2.99
N ARG A 96 -19.84 2.54 4.00
CA ARG A 96 -20.77 3.59 4.43
C ARG A 96 -20.33 4.93 3.89
N GLU A 97 -21.29 5.75 3.49
CA GLU A 97 -21.05 7.15 3.20
C GLU A 97 -20.57 7.87 4.47
N GLY A 98 -19.65 8.81 4.32
CA GLY A 98 -19.11 9.59 5.43
C GLY A 98 -18.10 8.87 6.33
N SER A 99 -17.85 7.56 6.14
CA SER A 99 -16.90 6.85 7.01
C SER A 99 -15.44 7.09 6.62
N ALA A 100 -14.54 6.85 7.56
CA ALA A 100 -13.13 6.65 7.27
C ALA A 100 -12.90 5.19 6.89
N LEU A 101 -12.15 4.94 5.81
CA LEU A 101 -11.96 3.61 5.25
C LEU A 101 -10.49 3.41 4.90
N ILE A 102 -9.84 2.43 5.54
CA ILE A 102 -8.50 1.98 5.13
C ILE A 102 -8.60 0.78 4.21
N VAL A 103 -7.95 0.86 3.05
CA VAL A 103 -8.05 -0.15 1.98
C VAL A 103 -6.72 -0.84 1.74
N HIS A 104 -6.79 -2.17 1.68
CA HIS A 104 -5.75 -3.06 1.20
C HIS A 104 -6.26 -3.80 -0.03
N ALA A 105 -5.55 -3.73 -1.16
CA ALA A 105 -6.11 -4.24 -2.42
C ALA A 105 -5.10 -4.99 -3.29
N SER A 106 -5.59 -6.02 -3.97
CA SER A 106 -4.93 -6.67 -5.11
C SER A 106 -5.80 -6.46 -6.36
N LEU A 107 -5.39 -5.56 -7.25
CA LEU A 107 -6.17 -5.25 -8.46
C LEU A 107 -6.38 -6.49 -9.35
N SER A 108 -5.35 -7.34 -9.47
CA SER A 108 -5.43 -8.56 -10.27
C SER A 108 -6.45 -9.58 -9.74
N ALA A 109 -6.77 -9.55 -8.44
CA ALA A 109 -7.73 -10.46 -7.84
C ALA A 109 -9.16 -10.26 -8.36
N PHE A 110 -9.50 -9.07 -8.87
CA PHE A 110 -10.83 -8.77 -9.38
C PHE A 110 -11.12 -9.41 -10.74
N GLY A 111 -10.09 -9.78 -11.51
CA GLY A 111 -10.20 -10.00 -12.95
C GLY A 111 -10.17 -8.68 -13.73
N PRO A 112 -10.77 -8.62 -14.93
CA PRO A 112 -10.80 -7.40 -15.73
C PRO A 112 -11.57 -6.27 -15.03
N VAL A 113 -10.91 -5.13 -14.81
CA VAL A 113 -11.50 -3.87 -14.35
C VAL A 113 -11.28 -2.82 -15.42
N LEU A 114 -12.35 -2.26 -15.99
CA LEU A 114 -12.25 -1.17 -16.96
C LEU A 114 -11.57 0.02 -16.28
N GLY A 115 -10.56 0.62 -16.91
CA GLY A 115 -9.82 1.74 -16.31
C GLY A 115 -8.95 1.38 -15.10
N GLY A 116 -8.81 0.10 -14.74
CA GLY A 116 -7.85 -0.38 -13.74
C GLY A 116 -8.00 0.25 -12.36
N ALA A 117 -6.89 0.63 -11.75
CA ALA A 117 -6.84 1.14 -10.37
C ALA A 117 -7.62 2.45 -10.18
N ASP A 118 -7.61 3.35 -11.16
CA ASP A 118 -8.32 4.63 -11.09
C ASP A 118 -9.83 4.43 -10.95
N THR A 119 -10.36 3.37 -11.58
CA THR A 119 -11.76 2.99 -11.46
C THR A 119 -12.09 2.45 -10.08
N VAL A 120 -11.18 1.68 -9.47
CA VAL A 120 -11.33 1.21 -8.08
C VAL A 120 -11.31 2.39 -7.11
N VAL A 121 -10.34 3.31 -7.24
CA VAL A 121 -10.25 4.52 -6.40
C VAL A 121 -11.48 5.40 -6.57
N GLY A 122 -11.91 5.64 -7.82
CA GLY A 122 -13.12 6.41 -8.11
C GLY A 122 -14.37 5.79 -7.49
N ALA A 123 -14.54 4.47 -7.58
CA ALA A 123 -15.67 3.77 -6.97
C ALA A 123 -15.66 3.85 -5.43
N LEU A 124 -14.49 3.74 -4.81
CA LEU A 124 -14.34 3.91 -3.36
C LEU A 124 -14.72 5.33 -2.92
N LEU A 125 -14.24 6.35 -3.63
CA LEU A 125 -14.56 7.75 -3.33
C LEU A 125 -16.05 8.06 -3.54
N ASP A 126 -16.69 7.52 -4.59
CA ASP A 126 -18.13 7.67 -4.81
C ASP A 126 -18.95 7.07 -3.65
N CYS A 127 -18.55 5.88 -3.20
CA CYS A 127 -19.22 5.18 -2.12
C CYS A 127 -19.04 5.85 -0.76
N LEU A 128 -17.89 6.48 -0.53
CA LEU A 128 -17.62 7.24 0.69
C LEU A 128 -18.28 8.63 0.68
N SER A 129 -18.62 9.14 -0.50
CA SER A 129 -19.06 10.52 -0.75
C SER A 129 -18.01 11.57 -0.32
N PRO A 130 -18.23 12.87 -0.61
CA PRO A 130 -17.33 13.93 -0.15
C PRO A 130 -17.15 14.01 1.38
N ALA A 131 -18.06 13.41 2.15
CA ALA A 131 -17.98 13.37 3.60
C ALA A 131 -17.05 12.27 4.14
N GLY A 132 -16.72 11.25 3.34
CA GLY A 132 -15.90 10.13 3.77
C GLY A 132 -14.42 10.29 3.44
N THR A 133 -13.56 9.49 4.09
CA THR A 133 -12.10 9.57 3.94
C THR A 133 -11.53 8.22 3.51
N LEU A 134 -10.91 8.18 2.33
CA LEU A 134 -10.17 7.02 1.84
C LEU A 134 -8.74 7.07 2.34
N VAL A 135 -8.24 5.95 2.88
CA VAL A 135 -6.85 5.79 3.33
C VAL A 135 -6.25 4.53 2.75
N VAL A 136 -4.99 4.58 2.34
CA VAL A 136 -4.22 3.43 1.85
C VAL A 136 -2.81 3.43 2.41
N PRO A 137 -2.23 2.28 2.78
CA PRO A 137 -0.82 2.18 3.07
C PRO A 137 0.00 2.47 1.80
N THR A 138 1.00 3.33 1.92
CA THR A 138 1.94 3.71 0.86
C THR A 138 3.38 3.41 1.29
N PHE A 139 3.57 2.24 1.89
CA PHE A 139 4.85 1.80 2.43
C PHE A 139 5.94 1.80 1.36
N THR A 140 7.17 2.00 1.83
CA THR A 140 8.39 2.14 1.03
C THR A 140 9.48 1.30 1.69
N PRO A 141 9.34 -0.04 1.72
CA PRO A 141 10.31 -0.93 2.36
C PRO A 141 11.71 -0.84 1.73
N GLU A 142 11.82 -0.27 0.53
CA GLU A 142 13.08 -0.02 -0.17
C GLU A 142 13.91 1.10 0.49
N VAL A 143 13.27 1.98 1.28
CA VAL A 143 13.95 2.99 2.11
C VAL A 143 14.46 2.31 3.38
N SER A 144 15.38 1.37 3.23
CA SER A 144 15.92 0.54 4.30
C SER A 144 17.42 0.39 4.20
N ASP A 145 18.08 0.19 5.35
CA ASP A 145 19.50 -0.16 5.39
C ASP A 145 19.71 -1.53 4.73
N PRO A 146 20.53 -1.63 3.65
CA PRO A 146 20.85 -2.91 3.02
C PRO A 146 21.73 -3.81 3.91
N HIS A 147 22.32 -3.26 4.98
CA HIS A 147 23.18 -3.97 5.92
C HIS A 147 22.75 -3.72 7.38
N PRO A 148 21.54 -4.15 7.78
CA PRO A 148 20.94 -3.74 9.07
C PRO A 148 21.62 -4.33 10.31
N ARG A 149 22.53 -5.30 10.14
CA ARG A 149 23.25 -5.96 11.25
C ARG A 149 24.47 -5.18 11.74
N ALA A 150 24.96 -4.21 10.97
CA ALA A 150 26.14 -3.42 11.31
C ALA A 150 25.70 -1.99 11.59
N ALA A 151 26.03 -1.42 12.75
CA ALA A 151 25.64 -0.05 13.05
C ALA A 151 26.32 0.94 12.08
N GLU A 152 27.64 0.82 11.97
CA GLU A 152 28.52 1.61 11.09
C GLU A 152 28.86 0.86 9.80
N PRO A 153 29.27 1.57 8.73
CA PRO A 153 29.77 0.92 7.52
C PRO A 153 31.04 0.13 7.84
N THR A 154 31.02 -1.18 7.57
CA THR A 154 32.18 -2.07 7.80
C THR A 154 33.16 -2.08 6.61
N SER A 155 32.80 -1.43 5.51
CA SER A 155 33.63 -1.27 4.30
C SER A 155 33.08 -0.14 3.41
N ASP A 156 33.90 0.36 2.49
CA ASP A 156 33.49 1.36 1.48
C ASP A 156 32.30 0.89 0.64
N LYS A 157 32.20 -0.42 0.36
CA LYS A 157 31.07 -1.00 -0.35
C LYS A 157 29.76 -0.84 0.43
N VAL A 158 29.80 -1.04 1.75
CA VAL A 158 28.63 -0.83 2.62
C VAL A 158 28.26 0.65 2.70
N ALA A 159 29.25 1.53 2.78
CA ALA A 159 29.03 2.98 2.74
C ALA A 159 28.35 3.41 1.43
N ALA A 160 28.89 3.01 0.28
CA ALA A 160 28.32 3.31 -1.03
C ALA A 160 26.90 2.73 -1.21
N ALA A 161 26.64 1.51 -0.73
CA ALA A 161 25.31 0.91 -0.76
C ALA A 161 24.30 1.70 0.08
N ARG A 162 24.72 2.18 1.25
CA ARG A 162 23.91 3.05 2.10
C ARG A 162 23.64 4.40 1.45
N ASP A 163 24.65 5.03 0.86
CA ASP A 163 24.50 6.33 0.18
C ASP A 163 23.49 6.27 -0.98
N GLY A 164 23.41 5.13 -1.65
CA GLY A 164 22.45 4.89 -2.73
C GLY A 164 20.98 4.78 -2.32
N ILE A 165 20.67 4.60 -1.03
CA ILE A 165 19.28 4.55 -0.55
C ILE A 165 18.68 5.96 -0.58
N PRO A 166 17.51 6.19 -1.21
CA PRO A 166 16.92 7.52 -1.29
C PRO A 166 16.38 7.97 0.08
N LEU A 167 16.37 9.29 0.29
CA LEU A 167 15.55 9.88 1.36
C LEU A 167 14.07 9.78 0.98
N PHE A 168 13.23 9.52 1.98
CA PHE A 168 11.79 9.60 1.79
C PHE A 168 11.35 11.04 1.48
N HIS A 169 10.43 11.17 0.54
CA HIS A 169 9.76 12.42 0.23
C HIS A 169 8.32 12.14 -0.22
N ASP A 170 7.49 13.17 -0.21
CA ASP A 170 6.05 13.05 -0.43
C ASP A 170 5.68 12.34 -1.76
N ALA A 171 6.42 12.63 -2.83
CA ALA A 171 6.24 12.06 -4.17
C ALA A 171 6.91 10.68 -4.39
N LEU A 172 7.57 10.10 -3.39
CA LEU A 172 8.32 8.86 -3.58
C LEU A 172 7.36 7.70 -3.93
N PRO A 173 7.57 6.95 -5.02
CA PRO A 173 6.66 5.85 -5.39
C PRO A 173 6.54 4.79 -4.30
N THR A 174 5.43 4.07 -4.29
CA THR A 174 5.20 2.93 -3.38
C THR A 174 5.13 1.62 -4.16
N SER A 175 5.65 0.54 -3.57
CA SER A 175 5.53 -0.83 -4.10
C SER A 175 4.26 -1.56 -3.61
N MET A 176 3.38 -0.88 -2.88
CA MET A 176 2.20 -1.50 -2.24
C MET A 176 1.09 -1.93 -3.20
N GLY A 177 1.20 -1.60 -4.49
CA GLY A 177 0.27 -2.02 -5.55
C GLY A 177 -0.39 -0.86 -6.27
N ALA A 178 -1.14 -1.18 -7.33
CA ALA A 178 -1.69 -0.18 -8.25
C ALA A 178 -2.70 0.76 -7.59
N VAL A 179 -3.48 0.29 -6.60
CA VAL A 179 -4.48 1.12 -5.90
C VAL A 179 -3.81 2.20 -5.04
N PRO A 180 -2.84 1.89 -4.14
CA PRO A 180 -2.05 2.92 -3.46
C PRO A 180 -1.35 3.90 -4.43
N THR A 181 -0.82 3.43 -5.56
CA THR A 181 -0.22 4.28 -6.58
C THR A 181 -1.23 5.27 -7.18
N ALA A 182 -2.44 4.81 -7.51
CA ALA A 182 -3.51 5.67 -8.02
C ALA A 182 -3.94 6.72 -6.98
N VAL A 183 -4.01 6.36 -5.69
CA VAL A 183 -4.29 7.34 -4.62
C VAL A 183 -3.16 8.37 -4.47
N LEU A 184 -1.89 7.99 -4.61
CA LEU A 184 -0.77 8.94 -4.60
C LEU A 184 -0.83 9.95 -5.76
N ALA A 185 -1.44 9.57 -6.89
CA ALA A 185 -1.65 10.43 -8.03
C ALA A 185 -2.90 11.35 -7.89
N HIS A 186 -3.73 11.13 -6.87
CA HIS A 186 -4.91 11.97 -6.65
C HIS A 186 -4.51 13.38 -6.20
N PRO A 187 -5.04 14.46 -6.78
CA PRO A 187 -4.58 15.83 -6.51
C PRO A 187 -4.77 16.27 -5.05
N ASP A 188 -5.87 15.84 -4.43
CA ASP A 188 -6.21 16.23 -3.04
C ASP A 188 -5.60 15.30 -1.97
N ARG A 189 -4.70 14.39 -2.35
CA ARG A 189 -4.13 13.43 -1.40
C ARG A 189 -3.16 14.12 -0.44
N LEU A 190 -3.22 13.70 0.82
CA LEU A 190 -2.17 13.94 1.81
C LEU A 190 -1.44 12.63 2.09
N ARG A 191 -0.18 12.68 2.53
CA ARG A 191 0.59 11.50 2.94
C ARG A 191 1.38 11.78 4.20
N SER A 192 1.44 10.80 5.08
CA SER A 192 2.23 10.88 6.30
C SER A 192 3.73 10.76 6.01
N SER A 193 4.56 11.24 6.92
CA SER A 193 5.99 11.46 6.68
C SER A 193 6.91 10.28 7.00
N HIS A 194 6.37 9.13 7.43
CA HIS A 194 7.24 8.03 7.87
C HIS A 194 8.00 7.38 6.70
N PRO A 195 9.35 7.27 6.77
CA PRO A 195 10.17 6.87 5.62
C PRO A 195 9.89 5.49 5.03
N GLN A 196 9.33 4.57 5.82
CA GLN A 196 9.06 3.19 5.40
C GLN A 196 7.58 2.80 5.45
N ALA A 197 6.76 3.56 6.18
CA ALA A 197 5.45 3.09 6.64
C ALA A 197 4.35 4.15 6.47
N SER A 198 4.56 5.08 5.54
CA SER A 198 3.60 6.14 5.29
C SER A 198 2.24 5.60 4.83
N VAL A 199 1.19 6.37 5.06
CA VAL A 199 -0.14 6.18 4.48
C VAL A 199 -0.51 7.42 3.67
N ALA A 200 -1.31 7.23 2.62
CA ALA A 200 -1.94 8.34 1.90
C ALA A 200 -3.44 8.38 2.21
N ALA A 201 -4.01 9.57 2.26
CA ALA A 201 -5.42 9.79 2.56
C ALA A 201 -6.02 10.88 1.66
N VAL A 202 -7.30 10.70 1.30
CA VAL A 202 -8.12 11.66 0.54
C VAL A 202 -9.46 11.81 1.26
N GLY A 203 -9.87 13.03 1.55
CA GLY A 203 -11.13 13.33 2.26
C GLY A 203 -10.94 14.20 3.51
N PRO A 204 -12.03 14.53 4.23
CA PRO A 204 -12.03 15.52 5.30
C PRO A 204 -11.13 15.17 6.50
N ALA A 205 -10.92 13.88 6.79
CA ALA A 205 -10.03 13.44 7.86
C ALA A 205 -8.58 13.21 7.41
N ALA A 206 -8.23 13.49 6.14
CA ALA A 206 -6.90 13.19 5.62
C ALA A 206 -5.79 13.89 6.43
N ARG A 207 -6.01 15.14 6.86
CA ARG A 207 -5.02 15.91 7.64
C ARG A 207 -4.83 15.34 9.04
N SER A 208 -5.90 14.94 9.73
CA SER A 208 -5.79 14.36 11.07
C SER A 208 -5.13 12.98 11.03
N VAL A 209 -5.45 12.17 10.02
CA VAL A 209 -4.87 10.84 9.83
C VAL A 209 -3.38 10.92 9.49
N THR A 210 -2.98 11.83 8.58
CA THR A 210 -1.59 11.85 8.06
C THR A 210 -0.66 12.81 8.80
N GLY A 211 -1.20 13.71 9.61
CA GLY A 211 -0.45 14.81 10.22
C GLY A 211 0.59 14.40 11.26
N ARG A 212 0.49 13.20 11.82
CA ARG A 212 1.45 12.68 12.80
C ARG A 212 1.75 11.21 12.55
N GLN A 213 3.03 10.86 12.56
CA GLN A 213 3.48 9.47 12.56
C GLN A 213 4.85 9.36 13.24
N PRO A 214 4.96 8.67 14.39
CA PRO A 214 6.24 8.45 15.06
C PRO A 214 7.19 7.56 14.24
N LEU A 215 8.50 7.76 14.42
CA LEU A 215 9.53 6.91 13.79
C LEU A 215 9.59 5.51 14.42
N ALA A 216 9.42 5.41 15.74
CA ALA A 216 9.29 4.15 16.45
C ALA A 216 7.82 3.75 16.57
N TYR A 217 7.53 2.46 16.45
CA TYR A 217 6.17 1.93 16.45
C TYR A 217 5.28 2.67 15.45
N ALA A 218 5.72 2.69 14.19
CA ALA A 218 5.16 3.54 13.14
C ALA A 218 3.67 3.33 12.85
N LEU A 219 3.11 2.19 13.30
CA LEU A 219 1.69 1.83 13.19
C LEU A 219 0.99 1.77 14.57
N GLY A 220 1.70 2.11 15.65
CA GLY A 220 1.19 2.08 17.03
C GLY A 220 0.59 3.40 17.49
N THR A 221 0.79 3.74 18.77
CA THR A 221 0.32 5.00 19.34
C THR A 221 0.89 6.21 18.61
N GLY A 222 0.04 7.19 18.35
CA GLY A 222 0.33 8.43 17.63
C GLY A 222 0.42 8.29 16.12
N SER A 223 0.19 7.10 15.56
CA SER A 223 0.26 6.82 14.13
C SER A 223 -1.08 7.07 13.41
N PRO A 224 -1.08 7.08 12.06
CA PRO A 224 -2.31 7.09 11.28
C PRO A 224 -3.29 5.95 11.62
N PHE A 225 -2.79 4.81 12.11
CA PHE A 225 -3.62 3.67 12.50
C PHE A 225 -4.35 3.92 13.82
N GLU A 226 -3.73 4.63 14.75
CA GLU A 226 -4.43 5.09 15.96
C GLU A 226 -5.49 6.13 15.60
N ALA A 227 -5.17 7.10 14.75
CA ALA A 227 -6.15 8.09 14.29
C ALA A 227 -7.38 7.42 13.62
N LEU A 228 -7.15 6.40 12.80
CA LEU A 228 -8.24 5.62 12.19
C LEU A 228 -9.03 4.80 13.22
N HIS A 229 -8.37 4.23 14.23
CA HIS A 229 -9.03 3.54 15.33
C HIS A 229 -9.94 4.51 16.10
N ASP A 230 -9.47 5.73 16.35
CA ASP A 230 -10.23 6.78 17.05
C ASP A 230 -11.40 7.30 16.21
N LEU A 231 -11.29 7.28 14.89
CA LEU A 231 -12.37 7.61 13.95
C LEU A 231 -13.40 6.48 13.77
N ASP A 232 -13.25 5.34 14.46
CA ASP A 232 -14.08 4.16 14.26
C ASP A 232 -14.12 3.71 12.78
N ALA A 233 -12.95 3.77 12.13
CA ALA A 233 -12.81 3.50 10.72
C ALA A 233 -13.18 2.07 10.34
N ASP A 234 -13.58 1.88 9.10
CA ASP A 234 -13.73 0.58 8.47
C ASP A 234 -12.40 0.14 7.83
N ILE A 235 -12.12 -1.17 7.86
CA ILE A 235 -10.98 -1.81 7.20
C ILE A 235 -11.53 -2.67 6.08
N LEU A 236 -11.05 -2.44 4.86
CA LEU A 236 -11.48 -3.15 3.67
C LEU A 236 -10.30 -3.88 3.01
N LEU A 237 -10.41 -5.21 2.96
CA LEU A 237 -9.48 -6.09 2.27
C LEU A 237 -10.11 -6.51 0.94
N LEU A 238 -9.55 -6.04 -0.17
CA LEU A 238 -10.02 -6.27 -1.54
C LEU A 238 -9.13 -7.30 -2.24
N GLY A 239 -9.57 -8.57 -2.25
CA GLY A 239 -8.81 -9.64 -2.90
C GLY A 239 -7.50 -9.98 -2.19
N VAL A 240 -7.39 -9.65 -0.90
CA VAL A 240 -6.24 -9.98 -0.04
C VAL A 240 -6.71 -10.53 1.30
N GLY A 241 -5.86 -11.35 1.92
CA GLY A 241 -6.11 -11.91 3.25
C GLY A 241 -5.57 -11.02 4.38
N HIS A 242 -5.78 -11.48 5.62
CA HIS A 242 -5.31 -10.78 6.82
C HIS A 242 -3.78 -10.68 6.92
N ASN A 243 -3.03 -11.51 6.19
CA ASN A 243 -1.58 -11.34 6.05
C ASN A 243 -1.17 -10.00 5.39
N ARG A 244 -2.11 -9.30 4.77
CA ARG A 244 -1.92 -7.94 4.23
C ARG A 244 -2.62 -6.86 5.05
N ASN A 245 -3.31 -7.21 6.14
CA ASN A 245 -4.02 -6.25 6.98
C ASN A 245 -3.04 -5.58 7.95
N SER A 246 -2.51 -4.43 7.54
CA SER A 246 -1.53 -3.67 8.36
C SER A 246 -2.11 -3.12 9.66
N PHE A 247 -3.44 -3.03 9.79
CA PHE A 247 -4.10 -2.61 11.02
C PHE A 247 -3.84 -3.57 12.18
N LEU A 248 -3.47 -4.82 11.91
CA LEU A 248 -3.12 -5.77 12.96
C LEU A 248 -1.80 -5.41 13.67
N HIS A 249 -0.86 -4.73 13.01
CA HIS A 249 0.34 -4.21 13.69
C HIS A 249 0.01 -3.14 14.74
N HIS A 250 -1.08 -2.37 14.52
CA HIS A 250 -1.58 -1.45 15.53
C HIS A 250 -2.06 -2.20 16.77
N ALA A 251 -2.79 -3.30 16.58
CA ALA A 251 -3.21 -4.17 17.68
C ALA A 251 -2.03 -4.83 18.41
N GLU A 252 -1.01 -5.28 17.67
CA GLU A 252 0.22 -5.85 18.23
C GLU A 252 0.99 -4.86 19.10
N SER A 253 1.07 -3.60 18.68
CA SER A 253 1.79 -2.56 19.43
C SER A 253 1.21 -2.32 20.83
N ARG A 254 -0.03 -2.77 21.08
CA ARG A 254 -0.74 -2.70 22.36
C ARG A 254 -0.54 -3.92 23.26
N VAL A 255 0.11 -4.98 22.76
CA VAL A 255 0.39 -6.20 23.52
C VAL A 255 1.74 -6.03 24.25
N PRO A 256 1.85 -6.24 25.57
CA PRO A 256 3.11 -6.03 26.31
C PRO A 256 4.29 -6.87 25.80
N HIS A 257 4.01 -8.13 25.43
CA HIS A 257 5.00 -9.12 25.00
C HIS A 257 5.06 -9.30 23.47
N HIS A 258 4.67 -8.27 22.69
CA HIS A 258 4.80 -8.34 21.23
C HIS A 258 6.24 -8.63 20.80
N ARG A 259 6.40 -9.39 19.72
CA ARG A 259 7.71 -9.57 19.07
C ARG A 259 8.21 -8.22 18.59
N ARG A 260 9.51 -7.96 18.71
CA ARG A 260 10.12 -6.67 18.38
C ARG A 260 11.09 -6.80 17.22
N LYS A 261 11.19 -5.75 16.42
CA LYS A 261 12.24 -5.58 15.42
C LYS A 261 12.84 -4.17 15.49
N LEU A 262 13.95 -4.01 14.79
CA LEU A 262 14.56 -2.71 14.54
C LEU A 262 14.41 -2.37 13.05
N ARG A 263 14.00 -1.13 12.78
CA ARG A 263 14.02 -0.51 11.47
C ARG A 263 15.23 0.40 11.40
N ARG A 264 15.90 0.41 10.24
CA ARG A 264 16.98 1.34 9.95
C ARG A 264 16.72 1.98 8.59
N PHE A 265 16.68 3.31 8.56
CA PHE A 265 16.38 4.09 7.36
C PHE A 265 17.07 5.45 7.37
N PRO A 266 17.39 6.02 6.19
CA PRO A 266 17.91 7.38 6.12
C PRO A 266 16.79 8.38 6.42
N HIS A 267 17.12 9.41 7.19
CA HIS A 267 16.22 10.48 7.57
C HIS A 267 16.93 11.83 7.49
N LEU A 268 16.19 12.91 7.28
CA LEU A 268 16.73 14.26 7.28
C LEU A 268 16.47 14.89 8.66
N THR A 269 17.54 15.21 9.39
CA THR A 269 17.48 15.93 10.67
C THR A 269 18.34 17.18 10.54
N ASP A 270 17.76 18.36 10.78
CA ASP A 270 18.45 19.66 10.65
C ASP A 270 19.20 19.84 9.32
N GLY A 271 18.60 19.35 8.22
CA GLY A 271 19.19 19.40 6.87
C GLY A 271 20.31 18.39 6.63
N GLN A 272 20.65 17.56 7.61
CA GLN A 272 21.66 16.51 7.50
C GLN A 272 21.02 15.13 7.32
N ARG A 273 21.57 14.33 6.41
CA ARG A 273 21.19 12.93 6.24
C ARG A 273 21.78 12.12 7.38
N VAL A 274 20.93 11.46 8.15
CA VAL A 274 21.31 10.58 9.26
C VAL A 274 20.66 9.22 9.09
N TRP A 275 21.31 8.16 9.59
CA TRP A 275 20.70 6.84 9.71
C TRP A 275 19.98 6.74 11.04
N VAL A 276 18.66 6.62 11.00
CA VAL A 276 17.84 6.44 12.19
C VAL A 276 17.61 4.95 12.42
N GLU A 277 17.78 4.52 13.66
CA GLU A 277 17.32 3.22 14.13
C GLU A 277 16.09 3.40 15.02
N ALA A 278 15.02 2.67 14.72
CA ALA A 278 13.75 2.78 15.43
C ALA A 278 13.17 1.41 15.76
N ARG A 279 12.63 1.26 16.98
CA ARG A 279 11.93 0.04 17.41
C ARG A 279 10.57 -0.06 16.73
N ASP A 280 10.15 -1.29 16.41
CA ASP A 280 8.81 -1.57 15.92
C ASP A 280 8.35 -2.98 16.30
N VAL A 281 7.09 -3.30 16.01
CA VAL A 281 6.54 -4.65 16.12
C VAL A 281 7.13 -5.60 15.07
N GLY A 282 7.22 -6.88 15.42
CA GLY A 282 7.75 -7.96 14.59
C GLY A 282 6.95 -8.21 13.30
N ASP A 283 7.43 -9.15 12.48
CA ASP A 283 6.83 -9.48 11.19
C ASP A 283 5.86 -10.66 11.32
N ASP A 284 4.65 -10.38 11.79
CA ASP A 284 3.61 -11.38 12.10
C ASP A 284 2.58 -11.61 10.99
N ASN A 285 2.78 -10.93 9.86
CA ASN A 285 1.94 -11.00 8.66
C ASN A 285 1.67 -12.44 8.20
N GLY A 286 2.69 -13.30 8.22
CA GLY A 286 2.56 -14.71 7.85
C GLY A 286 2.38 -15.67 9.04
N THR A 287 2.49 -15.18 10.27
CA THR A 287 2.56 -16.00 11.48
C THR A 287 1.23 -15.96 12.23
N HIS A 288 0.85 -14.82 12.80
CA HIS A 288 -0.36 -14.71 13.62
C HIS A 288 -1.53 -14.07 12.87
N PHE A 289 -1.29 -13.21 11.88
CA PHE A 289 -2.37 -12.45 11.24
C PHE A 289 -3.43 -13.32 10.53
N PRO A 290 -3.08 -14.41 9.82
CA PRO A 290 -4.08 -15.29 9.23
C PRO A 290 -5.00 -15.90 10.29
N ARG A 291 -4.43 -16.38 11.41
CA ARG A 291 -5.19 -16.96 12.52
C ARG A 291 -6.08 -15.94 13.20
N VAL A 292 -5.55 -14.75 13.53
CA VAL A 292 -6.35 -13.66 14.12
C VAL A 292 -7.53 -13.29 13.22
N GLY A 293 -7.28 -13.18 11.91
CA GLY A 293 -8.33 -12.91 10.93
C GLY A 293 -9.41 -13.98 10.86
N GLN A 294 -9.00 -15.25 10.84
CA GLN A 294 -9.93 -16.40 10.80
C GLN A 294 -10.79 -16.46 12.07
N GLU A 295 -10.17 -16.36 13.24
CA GLU A 295 -10.92 -16.40 14.51
C GLU A 295 -11.82 -15.18 14.68
N PHE A 296 -11.39 -14.00 14.23
CA PHE A 296 -12.24 -12.81 14.24
C PHE A 296 -13.44 -12.95 13.31
N ALA A 297 -13.25 -13.51 12.11
CA ALA A 297 -14.35 -13.80 11.19
C ALA A 297 -15.37 -14.80 11.78
N ALA A 298 -14.91 -15.79 12.55
CA ALA A 298 -15.77 -16.75 13.24
C ALA A 298 -16.69 -16.10 14.30
N THR A 299 -16.39 -14.87 14.74
CA THR A 299 -17.27 -14.10 15.64
C THR A 299 -18.46 -13.43 14.92
N GLY A 300 -18.54 -13.53 13.59
CA GLY A 300 -19.58 -12.87 12.79
C GLY A 300 -19.35 -11.38 12.54
N GLN A 301 -18.21 -10.82 12.96
CA GLN A 301 -17.89 -9.38 12.83
C GLN A 301 -17.21 -8.99 11.52
N VAL A 302 -17.01 -9.95 10.60
CA VAL A 302 -16.43 -9.70 9.28
C VAL A 302 -17.51 -9.91 8.22
N ARG A 303 -17.80 -8.87 7.45
CA ARG A 303 -18.65 -8.97 6.25
C ARG A 303 -17.81 -9.44 5.08
N THR A 304 -18.21 -10.54 4.45
CA THR A 304 -17.56 -11.08 3.26
C THR A 304 -18.43 -10.84 2.03
N HIS A 305 -17.81 -10.54 0.90
CA HIS A 305 -18.50 -10.37 -0.38
C HIS A 305 -17.55 -10.68 -1.53
N THR A 306 -18.07 -11.18 -2.65
CA THR A 306 -17.26 -11.42 -3.84
C THR A 306 -17.52 -10.33 -4.88
N ILE A 307 -16.47 -9.61 -5.27
CA ILE A 307 -16.54 -8.55 -6.28
C ILE A 307 -15.70 -8.95 -7.49
N GLY A 308 -16.36 -9.23 -8.62
CA GLY A 308 -15.71 -9.90 -9.75
C GLY A 308 -15.20 -11.27 -9.32
N ARG A 309 -13.89 -11.46 -9.31
CA ARG A 309 -13.22 -12.68 -8.81
C ARG A 309 -12.59 -12.52 -7.42
N ALA A 310 -12.65 -11.31 -6.83
CA ALA A 310 -11.99 -11.00 -5.59
C ALA A 310 -12.88 -11.33 -4.39
N GLU A 311 -12.40 -12.19 -3.49
CA GLU A 311 -12.97 -12.31 -2.16
C GLU A 311 -12.60 -11.06 -1.33
N CYS A 312 -13.61 -10.35 -0.86
CA CYS A 312 -13.47 -9.11 -0.12
C CYS A 312 -13.92 -9.29 1.33
N ARG A 313 -13.28 -8.57 2.25
CA ARG A 313 -13.62 -8.55 3.69
C ARG A 313 -13.73 -7.12 4.20
N LEU A 314 -14.80 -6.80 4.92
CA LEU A 314 -15.05 -5.51 5.54
C LEU A 314 -15.27 -5.70 7.04
N MET A 315 -14.57 -4.92 7.85
CA MET A 315 -14.61 -5.03 9.31
C MET A 315 -14.34 -3.69 9.98
N ASN A 316 -14.82 -3.53 11.22
CA ASN A 316 -14.58 -2.34 12.01
C ASN A 316 -13.20 -2.38 12.69
N SER A 317 -12.50 -1.26 12.67
CA SER A 317 -11.15 -1.12 13.21
C SER A 317 -11.07 -1.33 14.73
N ARG A 318 -12.02 -0.77 15.50
CA ARG A 318 -12.05 -0.90 16.96
C ARG A 318 -12.35 -2.33 17.39
N ALA A 319 -13.33 -2.96 16.76
CA ALA A 319 -13.70 -4.35 17.00
C ALA A 319 -12.54 -5.30 16.69
N LEU A 320 -11.91 -5.16 15.52
CA LEU A 320 -10.74 -5.95 15.16
C LEU A 320 -9.61 -5.74 16.16
N THR A 321 -9.30 -4.49 16.49
CA THR A 321 -8.18 -4.19 17.40
C THR A 321 -8.40 -4.79 18.78
N ARG A 322 -9.60 -4.63 19.35
CA ARG A 322 -9.93 -5.21 20.66
C ARG A 322 -9.77 -6.73 20.66
N PHE A 323 -10.30 -7.39 19.63
CA PHE A 323 -10.20 -8.84 19.49
C PHE A 323 -8.74 -9.29 19.31
N ALA A 324 -8.03 -8.65 18.38
CA ALA A 324 -6.66 -8.98 18.04
C ALA A 324 -5.71 -8.78 19.22
N THR A 325 -5.81 -7.66 19.96
CA THR A 325 -4.97 -7.41 21.14
C THR A 325 -5.17 -8.49 22.22
N ARG A 326 -6.41 -8.95 22.45
CA ARG A 326 -6.66 -10.05 23.40
C ARG A 326 -6.01 -11.36 22.92
N LEU A 327 -6.33 -11.79 21.70
CA LEU A 327 -5.84 -13.06 21.16
C LEU A 327 -4.31 -13.07 21.02
N LEU A 328 -3.71 -11.98 20.53
CA LEU A 328 -2.26 -11.86 20.46
C LEU A 328 -1.61 -11.84 21.84
N GLY A 329 -2.26 -11.26 22.85
CA GLY A 329 -1.81 -11.34 24.24
C GLY A 329 -1.75 -12.78 24.77
N GLU A 330 -2.70 -13.63 24.38
CA GLU A 330 -2.71 -15.06 24.70
C GLU A 330 -1.63 -15.82 23.91
N LEU A 331 -1.48 -15.54 22.62
CA LEU A 331 -0.53 -16.22 21.72
C LEU A 331 0.93 -15.87 21.97
N LEU A 332 1.20 -14.66 22.47
CA LEU A 332 2.53 -14.13 22.74
C LEU A 332 2.83 -14.06 24.23
N ALA A 333 2.00 -14.71 25.07
CA ALA A 333 2.29 -14.88 26.48
C ALA A 333 3.66 -15.60 26.65
N PRO A 334 4.47 -15.19 27.63
CA PRO A 334 5.83 -15.69 27.82
C PRO A 334 5.92 -17.16 28.23
#